data_AF-A0A6V7KM18-F1
#
_entry.id   AF-A0A6V7KM18-F1
#
_cell.length_a   1.000
_cell.length_b   1.000
_cell.length_c   1.000
_cell.angle_alpha   90.00
_cell.angle_beta   90.00
_cell.angle_gamma   90.00
#
_symmetry.space_group_name_H-M   'P 1'
#
loop_
_entity.id
_entity.type
_entity.pdbx_description
1 polymer ?
#
loop_
_entity_poly.entity_id
_entity_poly.type
_entity_poly.pdbx_seq_one_letter_code
_entity_poly.pdbx_strand_id
1 'polypeptide(L)'
;MGTTAIEMAQRYGCAIVGVDMDKAALQQARHNILAAGVEGRVTVMEANALALPFPDNHFDVVINEEMLTMYADKAKRLLIQEYLRVL
;
A
#
# COMPACT_ATOMS: atom_id res chain seq x y z
N MET A 1 7.45 -9.99 0.20
CA MET A 1 7.03 -8.58 0.05
C MET A 1 6.07 -8.46 -1.11
N GLY A 2 4.98 -7.70 -0.97
CA GLY A 2 3.93 -7.57 -1.99
C GLY A 2 2.92 -8.73 -2.04
N THR A 3 2.98 -9.68 -1.12
CA THR A 3 2.22 -10.94 -1.14
C THR A 3 0.70 -10.71 -1.11
N THR A 4 0.22 -9.88 -0.18
CA THR A 4 -1.20 -9.53 -0.05
C THR A 4 -1.74 -8.85 -1.31
N ALA A 5 -0.97 -7.92 -1.87
CA ALA A 5 -1.34 -7.24 -3.12
C ALA A 5 -1.41 -8.21 -4.31
N ILE A 6 -0.43 -9.10 -4.43
CA ILE A 6 -0.41 -10.12 -5.50
C ILE A 6 -1.64 -11.04 -5.38
N GLU A 7 -1.91 -11.58 -4.20
CA GLU A 7 -3.05 -12.47 -3.96
C GLU A 7 -4.38 -11.77 -4.29
N MET A 8 -4.57 -10.53 -3.84
CA MET A 8 -5.79 -9.78 -4.15
C MET A 8 -5.95 -9.52 -5.65
N ALA A 9 -4.87 -9.16 -6.36
CA ALA A 9 -4.92 -8.95 -7.80
C ALA A 9 -5.22 -10.24 -8.57
N GLN A 10 -4.66 -11.38 -8.15
CA GLN A 10 -4.92 -12.67 -8.78
C GLN A 10 -6.34 -13.18 -8.51
N ARG A 11 -6.82 -13.05 -7.27
CA ARG A 11 -8.11 -13.61 -6.85
C ARG A 11 -9.30 -12.75 -7.24
N TYR A 12 -9.16 -11.43 -7.17
CA TYR A 12 -10.28 -10.49 -7.36
C TYR A 12 -10.10 -9.56 -8.56
N GLY A 13 -8.91 -9.53 -9.18
CA GLY A 13 -8.65 -8.66 -10.34
C GLY A 13 -8.52 -7.18 -10.00
N CYS A 14 -8.35 -6.82 -8.72
CA CYS A 14 -8.25 -5.44 -8.25
C CYS A 14 -7.03 -4.71 -8.84
N ALA A 15 -7.17 -3.41 -9.09
CA ALA A 15 -6.04 -2.51 -9.27
C ALA A 15 -5.53 -2.07 -7.90
N ILE A 16 -4.23 -2.20 -7.66
CA ILE A 16 -3.62 -2.02 -6.34
C ILE A 16 -2.40 -1.10 -6.46
N VAL A 17 -2.33 -0.14 -5.55
CA VAL A 17 -1.17 0.70 -5.31
C VAL A 17 -0.63 0.39 -3.91
N GLY A 18 0.56 -0.20 -3.83
CA GLY A 18 1.27 -0.42 -2.58
C GLY A 18 2.29 0.68 -2.30
N VAL A 19 2.38 1.13 -1.05
CA VAL A 19 3.36 2.14 -0.63
C VAL A 19 4.22 1.63 0.52
N ASP A 20 5.50 1.98 0.51
CA ASP A 20 6.44 1.73 1.62
C ASP A 20 7.54 2.80 1.58
N MET A 21 8.28 3.02 2.66
CA MET A 21 9.49 3.85 2.64
C MET A 21 10.77 3.02 2.43
N ASP A 22 10.71 1.71 2.65
CA ASP A 22 11.85 0.81 2.46
C ASP A 22 12.04 0.47 0.97
N LYS A 23 13.09 1.04 0.38
CA LYS A 23 13.48 0.81 -1.01
C LYS A 23 13.80 -0.65 -1.31
N ALA A 24 14.39 -1.38 -0.36
CA ALA A 24 14.70 -2.80 -0.55
C ALA A 24 13.42 -3.64 -0.57
N ALA A 25 12.47 -3.33 0.34
CA ALA A 25 11.14 -3.94 0.32
C ALA A 25 10.42 -3.70 -1.01
N LEU A 26 10.45 -2.45 -1.51
CA LEU A 26 9.84 -2.09 -2.80
C LEU A 26 10.51 -2.82 -3.98
N GLN A 27 11.84 -2.92 -4.01
CA GLN A 27 12.54 -3.68 -5.05
C GLN A 27 12.13 -5.15 -5.04
N GLN A 28 12.09 -5.78 -3.88
CA GLN A 28 11.64 -7.17 -3.75
C GLN A 28 10.17 -7.33 -4.16
N ALA A 29 9.30 -6.39 -3.79
CA ALA A 29 7.90 -6.40 -4.20
C ALA A 29 7.76 -6.33 -5.72
N ARG A 30 8.49 -5.43 -6.40
CA ARG A 30 8.48 -5.33 -7.87
C ARG A 30 8.91 -6.64 -8.54
N HIS A 31 9.96 -7.28 -8.03
CA HIS A 31 10.40 -8.58 -8.54
C HIS A 31 9.31 -9.64 -8.41
N ASN A 32 8.67 -9.72 -7.24
CA ASN A 32 7.61 -10.69 -6.98
C ASN A 32 6.35 -10.44 -7.82
N ILE A 33 5.97 -9.16 -8.01
CA ILE A 33 4.84 -8.74 -8.83
C ILE A 33 5.03 -9.17 -10.29
N LEU A 34 6.23 -8.94 -10.84
CA LEU A 34 6.59 -9.36 -12.19
C LEU A 34 6.59 -10.89 -12.33
N ALA A 35 7.19 -11.60 -11.37
CA ALA A 35 7.22 -13.06 -11.36
C ALA A 35 5.81 -13.68 -11.28
N ALA A 36 4.86 -12.99 -10.63
CA ALA A 36 3.47 -13.39 -10.51
C ALA A 36 2.58 -12.98 -11.71
N GLY A 37 3.10 -12.20 -12.66
CA GLY A 37 2.38 -11.76 -13.86
C GLY A 37 1.23 -10.79 -13.59
N VAL A 38 1.33 -9.99 -12.52
CA VAL A 38 0.29 -9.02 -12.09
C VAL A 38 0.74 -7.56 -12.17
N GLU A 39 1.84 -7.27 -12.85
CA GLU A 39 2.41 -5.92 -13.02
C GLU A 39 1.47 -4.92 -13.71
N GLY A 40 0.50 -5.40 -14.48
CA GLY A 40 -0.56 -4.56 -15.07
C GLY A 40 -1.65 -4.13 -14.07
N ARG A 41 -1.67 -4.70 -12.87
CA ARG A 41 -2.68 -4.42 -11.83
C ARG A 41 -2.06 -3.94 -10.52
N VAL A 42 -0.87 -4.41 -10.17
CA VAL A 42 -0.19 -4.06 -8.93
C VAL A 42 0.99 -3.15 -9.24
N THR A 43 0.94 -1.95 -8.69
CA THR A 43 2.07 -1.02 -8.70
C THR A 43 2.52 -0.76 -7.28
N VAL A 44 3.82 -0.52 -7.10
CA VAL A 44 4.38 -0.11 -5.80
C VAL A 44 5.18 1.18 -5.96
N MET A 45 5.21 2.02 -4.93
CA MET A 45 5.97 3.27 -4.93
C MET A 45 6.49 3.62 -3.53
N GLU A 46 7.52 4.46 -3.50
CA GLU A 46 8.01 5.05 -2.26
C GLU A 46 7.07 6.18 -1.83
N ALA A 47 6.50 6.09 -0.62
CA ALA A 47 5.69 7.19 -0.06
C ALA A 47 5.66 7.16 1.47
N ASN A 48 5.44 8.34 2.06
CA ASN A 48 5.23 8.48 3.49
C ASN A 48 3.74 8.32 3.83
N ALA A 49 3.40 7.34 4.67
CA ALA A 49 2.02 7.09 5.08
C ALA A 49 1.36 8.23 5.88
N LEU A 50 2.14 9.20 6.38
CA LEU A 50 1.63 10.43 7.00
C LEU A 50 1.25 11.53 5.99
N ALA A 51 1.65 11.38 4.72
CA ALA A 51 1.42 12.35 3.65
C ALA A 51 1.41 11.62 2.30
N LEU A 52 0.33 10.90 2.04
CA LEU A 52 0.13 10.11 0.84
C LEU A 52 -0.06 11.04 -0.38
N PRO A 53 0.61 10.74 -1.51
CA PRO A 53 0.59 11.59 -2.71
C PRO A 53 -0.67 11.38 -3.56
N PHE A 54 -1.82 11.22 -2.92
CA PHE A 54 -3.11 11.00 -3.57
C PHE A 54 -4.12 12.07 -3.16
N PRO A 55 -5.04 12.47 -4.06
CA PRO A 55 -6.17 13.33 -3.73
C PRO A 55 -7.08 12.70 -2.66
N ASP A 56 -8.02 13.49 -2.18
CA ASP A 56 -9.05 13.00 -1.27
C ASP A 56 -10.00 12.03 -2.00
N ASN A 57 -10.50 10.99 -1.32
CA ASN A 57 -11.40 9.96 -1.87
C ASN A 57 -10.89 9.32 -3.18
N HIS A 58 -9.60 8.98 -3.23
CA HIS A 58 -8.96 8.42 -4.41
C HIS A 58 -9.12 6.89 -4.52
N PHE A 59 -9.29 6.19 -3.40
CA PHE A 59 -9.36 4.73 -3.35
C PHE A 59 -10.68 4.25 -2.78
N ASP A 60 -11.26 3.20 -3.37
CA ASP A 60 -12.46 2.56 -2.81
C ASP A 60 -12.17 1.77 -1.52
N VAL A 61 -10.92 1.34 -1.32
CA VAL A 61 -10.47 0.51 -0.21
C VAL A 61 -9.06 0.92 0.21
N VAL A 62 -8.85 1.11 1.51
CA VAL A 62 -7.52 1.31 2.12
C VAL A 62 -7.25 0.18 3.10
N ILE A 63 -6.11 -0.49 2.93
CA ILE A 63 -5.65 -1.58 3.80
C ILE A 63 -4.32 -1.17 4.45
N ASN A 64 -4.28 -1.22 5.77
CA ASN A 64 -3.05 -1.17 6.55
C ASN A 64 -2.82 -2.55 7.17
N GLU A 65 -1.66 -3.16 6.90
CA GLU A 65 -1.29 -4.45 7.46
C GLU A 65 -0.15 -4.26 8.48
N GLU A 66 -0.44 -4.57 9.75
CA GLU A 66 0.48 -4.59 10.91
C GLU A 66 1.14 -3.25 11.31
N MET A 67 1.36 -2.31 10.39
CA MET A 67 2.15 -1.09 10.57
C MET A 67 1.65 -0.22 11.72
N LEU A 68 0.33 -0.05 11.90
CA LEU A 68 -0.21 0.78 12.98
C LEU A 68 0.15 0.27 14.39
N THR A 69 0.43 -1.02 14.57
CA THR A 69 0.73 -1.61 15.90
C THR A 69 2.02 -1.05 16.50
N MET A 70 2.95 -0.58 15.67
CA MET A 70 4.27 -0.10 16.06
C MET A 70 4.29 1.37 16.52
N TYR A 71 3.19 2.11 16.35
CA TYR A 71 3.14 3.55 16.62
C TYR A 71 2.44 3.90 17.94
N ALA A 72 2.84 5.00 18.56
CA ALA A 72 2.10 5.62 19.66
C ALA A 72 0.79 6.25 19.16
N ASP A 73 -0.19 6.43 20.05
CA ASP A 73 -1.55 6.87 19.69
C ASP A 73 -1.60 8.19 18.94
N LYS A 74 -0.72 9.14 19.27
CA LYS A 74 -0.62 10.42 18.55
C LYS A 74 -0.28 10.21 17.07
N ALA A 75 0.65 9.31 16.76
CA ALA A 75 1.05 9.01 15.39
C ALA A 75 -0.02 8.17 14.67
N LYS A 76 -0.60 7.16 15.35
CA LYS A 76 -1.73 6.38 14.82
C LYS A 76 -2.88 7.27 14.38
N ARG A 77 -3.23 8.28 15.18
CA ARG A 77 -4.33 9.22 14.83
C ARG A 77 -4.04 9.98 13.53
N LEU A 78 -2.81 10.45 13.33
CA LEU A 78 -2.42 11.15 12.11
C LEU A 78 -2.45 10.21 10.89
N LEU A 79 -1.95 8.98 11.04
CA LEU A 79 -1.98 7.96 10.00
C LEU A 79 -3.42 7.61 9.59
N ILE A 80 -4.30 7.35 10.57
CA ILE A 80 -5.71 7.03 10.30
C ILE A 80 -6.41 8.21 9.63
N GLN A 81 -6.14 9.46 10.05
CA GLN A 81 -6.68 10.64 9.37
C GLN A 81 -6.25 10.70 7.90
N GLU A 82 -4.99 10.39 7.62
CA GLU A 82 -4.49 10.36 6.25
C GLU A 82 -5.09 9.22 5.42
N TYR A 83 -5.33 8.05 6.03
CA TYR A 83 -6.00 6.92 5.37
C TYR A 83 -7.45 7.24 5.05
N LEU A 84 -8.17 7.88 5.97
CA LEU A 84 -9.55 8.33 5.77
C LEU A 84 -9.67 9.48 4.77
N ARG A 85 -8.60 10.25 4.54
CA ARG A 85 -8.59 11.32 3.55
C ARG A 85 -8.60 10.73 2.14
N VAL A 86 -7.77 9.72 1.88
CA VAL A 86 -7.62 9.12 0.56
C VAL A 86 -8.61 7.99 0.26
N LEU A 87 -9.25 7.42 1.29
CA LEU A 87 -10.44 6.57 1.19
C LEU A 87 -11.65 7.42 0.79
#